data_AF-A0A8G0LKX4-F1
#
_entry.id   AF-A0A8G0LKX4-F1
#
_cell.length_a   1.000
_cell.length_b   1.000
_cell.length_c   1.000
_cell.angle_alpha   90.00
_cell.angle_beta   90.00
_cell.angle_gamma   90.00
#
_symmetry.space_group_name_H-M   'P 1'
#
loop_
_entity.id
_entity.type
_entity.pdbx_description
1 polymer ?
#
loop_
_entity_poly.entity_id
_entity_poly.type
_entity_poly.pdbx_seq_one_letter_code
_entity_poly.pdbx_strand_id
1 'polypeptide(L)'
;MAKPLRKFTERFKTALVIGLGEFCGTFMFLLLSFMGAQAALDNGPDGGKLDASTLLYIASSFGTALAVNVWVFYRVTGGMFNPAV
;
A
#
# COMPACT_ATOMS: atom_id res chain seq x y z
N MET A 1 40.03 2.72 -6.47
CA MET A 1 39.38 1.91 -7.52
C MET A 1 38.54 0.81 -6.87
N ALA A 2 37.29 1.11 -6.49
CA ALA A 2 36.39 0.09 -5.91
C ALA A 2 35.90 -0.84 -7.03
N LYS A 3 36.25 -2.12 -6.92
CA LYS A 3 36.10 -3.16 -7.94
C LYS A 3 34.61 -3.42 -8.25
N PRO A 4 34.22 -3.67 -9.52
CA PRO A 4 32.83 -3.76 -10.00
C PRO A 4 31.89 -4.66 -9.18
N LEU A 5 32.42 -5.70 -8.52
CA LEU A 5 31.70 -6.55 -7.56
C LEU A 5 31.01 -5.76 -6.44
N ARG A 6 31.66 -4.74 -5.87
CA ARG A 6 31.06 -3.92 -4.81
C ARG A 6 29.84 -3.16 -5.32
N LYS A 7 29.90 -2.64 -6.55
CA LYS A 7 28.80 -1.88 -7.17
C LYS A 7 27.59 -2.77 -7.44
N PHE A 8 27.80 -4.03 -7.82
CA PHE A 8 26.74 -5.01 -7.99
C PHE A 8 26.05 -5.35 -6.67
N THR A 9 26.83 -5.65 -5.62
CA THR A 9 26.30 -5.98 -4.29
C THR A 9 25.48 -4.84 -3.69
N GLU A 10 25.94 -3.59 -3.81
CA GLU A 10 25.17 -2.44 -3.31
C GLU A 10 23.86 -2.23 -4.08
N ARG A 11 23.86 -2.40 -5.42
CA ARG A 11 22.63 -2.36 -6.22
C ARG A 11 21.63 -3.43 -5.81
N PHE A 12 22.11 -4.65 -5.57
CA PHE A 12 21.25 -5.75 -5.15
C PHE A 12 20.64 -5.50 -3.76
N LYS A 13 21.44 -5.02 -2.80
CA LYS A 13 20.93 -4.62 -1.47
C LYS A 13 19.83 -3.57 -1.58
N THR A 14 20.06 -2.51 -2.36
CA THR A 14 19.07 -1.45 -2.56
C THR A 14 17.80 -1.99 -3.23
N ALA A 15 17.94 -2.80 -4.28
CA ALA A 15 16.80 -3.40 -4.98
C ALA A 15 15.97 -4.30 -4.06
N LEU A 16 16.63 -5.05 -3.17
CA LEU A 16 15.96 -5.91 -2.20
C LEU A 16 15.17 -5.08 -1.18
N VAL A 17 15.77 -4.02 -0.63
CA VAL A 17 15.08 -3.10 0.29
C VAL A 17 13.87 -2.44 -0.37
N ILE A 18 14.01 -1.97 -1.62
CA ILE A 18 12.91 -1.37 -2.39
C ILE A 18 11.82 -2.42 -2.65
N GLY A 19 12.20 -3.60 -3.16
CA GLY A 19 11.24 -4.65 -3.49
C GLY A 19 10.44 -5.13 -2.28
N LEU A 20 11.10 -5.34 -1.13
CA LEU A 20 10.40 -5.73 0.11
C LEU A 20 9.54 -4.60 0.66
N GLY A 21 10.01 -3.35 0.63
CA GLY A 21 9.23 -2.22 1.12
C GLY A 21 7.98 -1.96 0.28
N GLU A 22 8.09 -2.02 -1.05
CA GLU A 22 6.94 -1.90 -1.97
C GLU A 22 5.97 -3.08 -1.82
N PHE A 23 6.48 -4.32 -1.66
CA PHE A 23 5.62 -5.48 -1.39
C PHE A 23 4.85 -5.33 -0.08
N CYS A 24 5.55 -5.06 1.02
CA CYS A 24 4.95 -4.93 2.34
C CYS A 24 3.93 -3.79 2.38
N GLY A 25 4.27 -2.63 1.83
CA GLY A 25 3.36 -1.49 1.82
C GLY A 25 2.14 -1.71 0.93
N THR A 26 2.31 -2.29 -0.26
CA THR A 26 1.17 -2.64 -1.14
C THR A 26 0.27 -3.69 -0.49
N PHE A 27 0.85 -4.72 0.13
CA PHE A 27 0.11 -5.76 0.83
C PHE A 27 -0.71 -5.17 1.98
N MET A 28 -0.10 -4.36 2.85
CA MET A 28 -0.79 -3.74 3.99
C MET A 28 -1.87 -2.75 3.54
N PHE A 29 -1.57 -1.89 2.55
CA PHE A 29 -2.53 -0.96 1.98
C PHE A 29 -3.76 -1.70 1.43
N LEU A 30 -3.56 -2.68 0.55
CA LEU A 30 -4.67 -3.41 -0.07
C LEU A 30 -5.43 -4.28 0.94
N LEU A 31 -4.73 -4.91 1.89
CA LEU A 31 -5.38 -5.73 2.92
C LEU A 31 -6.31 -4.89 3.80
N LEU A 32 -5.83 -3.76 4.32
CA LEU A 32 -6.64 -2.89 5.17
C LEU A 32 -7.81 -2.28 4.40
N SER A 33 -7.57 -1.87 3.15
CA SER A 33 -8.62 -1.35 2.27
C SER A 33 -9.68 -2.39 1.96
N PHE A 34 -9.27 -3.62 1.68
CA PHE A 34 -10.17 -4.75 1.43
C PHE A 34 -11.00 -5.08 2.67
N MET A 35 -10.38 -5.14 3.85
CA MET A 35 -11.11 -5.35 5.11
C MET A 35 -12.14 -4.25 5.36
N GLY A 36 -11.80 -2.98 5.09
CA GLY A 36 -12.74 -1.87 5.15
C GLY A 36 -13.90 -2.02 4.17
N ALA A 37 -13.62 -2.42 2.93
CA ALA A 37 -14.66 -2.66 1.94
C ALA A 37 -15.62 -3.79 2.36
N GLN A 38 -15.08 -4.92 2.81
CA GLN A 38 -15.89 -6.03 3.32
C GLN A 38 -16.74 -5.62 4.53
N ALA A 39 -16.16 -4.87 5.47
CA ALA A 39 -16.90 -4.37 6.62
C ALA A 39 -18.08 -3.46 6.22
N ALA A 40 -17.90 -2.63 5.18
CA ALA A 40 -18.94 -1.76 4.65
C ALA A 40 -20.09 -2.54 3.99
N LEU A 41 -19.75 -3.62 3.28
CA LEU A 41 -20.73 -4.46 2.59
C LEU A 41 -21.48 -5.38 3.56
N ASP A 42 -20.79 -5.99 4.52
CA ASP A 42 -21.39 -6.98 5.42
C ASP A 42 -22.15 -6.33 6.59
N ASN A 43 -21.73 -5.14 7.03
CA ASN A 43 -22.34 -4.44 8.17
C ASN A 43 -23.07 -3.14 7.78
N GLY A 44 -23.15 -2.84 6.48
CA GLY A 44 -23.81 -1.65 5.98
C GLY A 44 -25.32 -1.67 6.22
N PRO A 45 -25.96 -0.49 6.42
CA PRO A 45 -27.41 -0.38 6.40
C PRO A 45 -27.97 -0.97 5.10
N ASP A 46 -29.13 -1.62 5.17
CA ASP A 46 -29.80 -2.24 4.02
C ASP A 46 -29.01 -3.38 3.31
N GLY A 47 -28.06 -4.03 4.00
CA GLY A 47 -27.39 -5.23 3.49
C GLY A 47 -26.32 -4.95 2.44
N GLY A 48 -25.53 -3.89 2.63
CA GLY A 48 -24.39 -3.58 1.76
C GLY A 48 -24.73 -2.87 0.46
N LYS A 49 -25.85 -2.15 0.42
CA LYS A 49 -26.23 -1.34 -0.74
C LYS A 49 -25.18 -0.26 -0.97
N LEU A 50 -24.75 -0.10 -2.23
CA LEU A 50 -23.75 0.90 -2.63
C LEU A 50 -24.36 2.31 -2.70
N ASP A 51 -24.77 2.84 -1.54
CA ASP A 51 -25.20 4.22 -1.38
C ASP A 51 -24.00 5.16 -1.16
N ALA A 52 -24.28 6.47 -1.12
CA ALA A 52 -23.22 7.47 -0.95
C ALA A 52 -22.43 7.29 0.36
N SER A 53 -23.08 6.83 1.44
CA SER A 53 -22.42 6.64 2.73
C SER A 53 -21.47 5.43 2.71
N THR A 54 -21.91 4.30 2.15
CA THR A 54 -21.08 3.10 1.95
C THR A 54 -19.88 3.40 1.05
N LEU A 55 -20.09 4.07 -0.08
CA LEU A 55 -19.01 4.45 -0.99
C LEU A 55 -17.99 5.38 -0.34
N LEU A 56 -18.46 6.35 0.46
CA LEU A 56 -17.57 7.26 1.20
C LEU A 56 -16.74 6.50 2.24
N TYR A 57 -17.33 5.52 2.92
CA TYR A 57 -16.61 4.66 3.88
C TYR A 57 -15.54 3.80 3.20
N ILE A 58 -15.86 3.19 2.05
CA ILE A 58 -14.90 2.43 1.24
C ILE A 58 -13.77 3.35 0.76
N ALA A 59 -14.09 4.51 0.18
CA ALA A 59 -13.10 5.47 -0.28
C ALA A 59 -12.18 5.95 0.85
N SER A 60 -12.75 6.22 2.03
CA SER A 60 -11.99 6.63 3.22
C SER A 60 -11.08 5.51 3.75
N SER A 61 -11.52 4.25 3.66
CA SER A 61 -10.71 3.08 4.02
C SER A 61 -9.48 2.97 3.10
N PHE A 62 -9.67 3.08 1.78
CA PHE A 62 -8.58 3.10 0.80
C PHE A 62 -7.65 4.30 1.01
N GLY A 63 -8.21 5.51 1.15
CA GLY A 63 -7.44 6.73 1.32
C GLY A 63 -6.60 6.74 2.60
N THR A 64 -7.17 6.31 3.73
CA THR A 64 -6.46 6.26 5.01
C THR A 64 -5.38 5.19 5.01
N ALA A 65 -5.70 3.98 4.51
CA ALA A 65 -4.72 2.90 4.40
C ALA A 65 -3.54 3.30 3.51
N LEU A 66 -3.80 3.96 2.37
CA LEU A 66 -2.75 4.49 1.51
C LEU A 66 -1.93 5.57 2.24
N ALA A 67 -2.58 6.58 2.81
CA ALA A 67 -1.89 7.69 3.48
C ALA A 67 -0.95 7.23 4.61
N VAL A 68 -1.41 6.30 5.44
CA VAL A 68 -0.59 5.72 6.52
C VAL A 68 0.60 4.95 5.97
N ASN A 69 0.38 4.07 4.98
CA ASN A 69 1.49 3.31 4.39
C ASN A 69 2.49 4.23 3.69
N VAL A 70 2.04 5.21 2.91
CA VAL A 70 2.93 6.17 2.25
C VAL A 70 3.76 6.91 3.30
N TRP A 71 3.14 7.40 4.37
CA TRP A 71 3.87 8.10 5.45
C TRP A 71 4.96 7.24 6.11
N VAL A 72 4.71 5.94 6.31
CA VAL A 72 5.70 5.02 6.89
C VAL A 72 6.86 4.76 5.93
N PHE A 73 6.58 4.54 4.65
CA PHE A 73 7.57 4.04 3.69
C PHE A 73 8.17 5.10 2.75
N TYR A 74 7.71 6.36 2.77
CA TYR A 74 8.17 7.38 1.82
C TYR A 74 9.70 7.58 1.85
N ARG A 75 10.33 7.42 3.03
CA ARG A 75 11.79 7.54 3.19
C ARG A 75 12.56 6.26 2.86
N VAL A 76 11.86 5.15 2.67
CA VAL A 76 12.45 3.82 2.43
C VAL A 76 12.42 3.49 0.94
N THR A 77 11.24 3.54 0.32
CA THR A 77 11.04 3.13 -1.08
C THR A 77 10.46 4.22 -1.97
N GLY A 78 9.95 5.30 -1.38
CA GLY A 78 9.17 6.33 -2.07
C GLY A 78 7.66 6.15 -1.90
N GLY A 79 7.21 4.96 -1.50
CA GLY A 79 5.81 4.67 -1.16
C GLY A 79 4.87 4.74 -2.37
N MET A 80 5.26 4.13 -3.50
CA MET A 80 4.46 4.19 -4.73
C MET A 80 3.22 3.31 -4.63
N PHE A 81 3.40 2.05 -4.22
CA PHE A 81 2.35 1.06 -3.92
C PHE A 81 1.30 0.82 -5.01
N ASN A 82 1.55 1.31 -6.22
CA ASN A 82 0.70 1.20 -7.38
C ASN A 82 1.56 1.29 -8.65
N PRO A 83 1.52 0.30 -9.56
CA PRO A 83 2.29 0.33 -10.80
C PRO A 83 1.95 1.49 -11.76
N ALA A 84 0.81 2.15 -11.59
CA ALA A 84 0.38 3.27 -12.43
C ALA A 84 0.98 4.63 -11.99
N VAL A 85 1.49 4.70 -10.76
CA VAL A 85 2.24 5.86 -10.23
C VAL A 85 3.70 5.68 -10.59
#